data_AF-A0A848P2D4-F1
#
_entry.id   AF-A0A848P2D4-F1
#
_cell.length_a   1.000
_cell.length_b   1.000
_cell.length_c   1.000
_cell.angle_alpha   90.00
_cell.angle_beta   90.00
_cell.angle_gamma   90.00
#
_symmetry.space_group_name_H-M   'P 1'
#
loop_
_entity.id
_entity.type
_entity.pdbx_description
1 polymer ?
#
loop_
_entity_poly.entity_id
_entity_poly.type
_entity_poly.pdbx_seq_one_letter_code
_entity_poly.pdbx_strand_id
1 'polypeptide(L)'
;MGVQDRDWYRDRREPQLKNPDWQKEYARWYGKPPQGARQGVHWTISLMVWVAILLVIYIAAKQLRLTGNGAAVPAQQAVSTQSAPLAAPAQRQPVPMVQQPTAPPAGPLAGVNKCVINGQTVYTEAPCGQAMRALAGNTPAQPPSNARQREMEDAAAAAKRAEEQLARQWDQRMAQRDRDQAAEQIAIQQQVSAVNAECARLKADRDGILRLSVTTQQMSPWRDNLNYIRKRMNELHC
;
A
#
# COMPACT_ATOMS: atom_id res chain seq x y z
N MET A 1 -32.43 49.71 12.93
CA MET A 1 -32.41 48.90 14.17
C MET A 1 -31.62 47.65 13.86
N GLY A 2 -30.35 47.61 14.28
CA GLY A 2 -29.38 46.57 13.93
C GLY A 2 -29.06 45.71 15.14
N VAL A 3 -29.16 44.40 14.92
CA VAL A 3 -29.01 43.30 15.87
C VAL A 3 -27.60 43.29 16.49
N GLN A 4 -27.49 43.61 17.78
CA GLN A 4 -26.32 43.30 18.62
C GLN A 4 -26.74 42.21 19.60
N ASP A 5 -26.79 40.97 19.14
CA ASP A 5 -27.08 39.82 19.98
C ASP A 5 -26.30 38.61 19.46
N ARG A 6 -24.97 38.61 19.67
CA ARG A 6 -24.17 37.42 19.31
C ARG A 6 -22.85 37.19 20.03
N ASP A 7 -22.55 37.88 21.12
CA ASP A 7 -21.26 37.71 21.83
C ASP A 7 -21.35 37.06 23.22
N TRP A 8 -22.52 36.57 23.63
CA TRP A 8 -22.71 36.06 25.00
C TRP A 8 -22.07 34.69 25.30
N TYR A 9 -21.50 34.00 24.31
CA TYR A 9 -20.97 32.63 24.46
C TYR A 9 -19.44 32.49 24.43
N ARG A 10 -18.67 33.58 24.35
CA ARG A 10 -17.21 33.49 24.13
C ARG A 10 -16.35 33.41 25.40
N ASP A 11 -16.90 33.66 26.58
CA ASP A 11 -16.12 33.86 27.82
C ASP A 11 -16.17 32.72 28.86
N ARG A 12 -16.77 31.57 28.54
CA ARG A 12 -16.53 30.35 29.35
C ARG A 12 -15.34 29.56 28.81
N ARG A 13 -14.16 30.18 28.80
CA ARG A 13 -12.93 29.39 28.98
C ARG A 13 -12.82 29.18 30.48
N GLU A 14 -13.02 27.93 30.89
CA GLU A 14 -12.63 27.46 32.22
C GLU A 14 -11.27 28.07 32.57
N PRO A 15 -11.06 28.60 33.79
CA PRO A 15 -9.72 28.94 34.21
C PRO A 15 -8.92 27.65 34.13
N GLN A 16 -8.06 27.53 33.12
CA GLN A 16 -7.06 26.48 33.09
C GLN A 16 -6.29 26.66 34.39
N LEU A 17 -6.54 25.79 35.37
CA LEU A 17 -5.62 25.53 36.47
C LEU A 17 -4.36 24.98 35.82
N LYS A 18 -3.59 25.88 35.23
CA LYS A 18 -2.28 25.61 34.68
C LYS A 18 -1.36 25.56 35.87
N ASN A 19 -1.46 24.48 36.63
CA ASN A 19 -0.58 24.20 37.76
C ASN A 19 0.86 24.26 37.20
N PRO A 20 1.65 25.29 37.51
CA PRO A 20 2.98 25.46 36.91
C PRO A 20 3.93 24.35 37.34
N ASP A 21 3.56 23.60 38.39
CA ASP A 21 4.34 22.52 38.98
C ASP A 21 3.80 21.12 38.63
N TRP A 22 2.87 21.00 37.66
CA TRP A 22 2.34 19.69 37.24
C TRP A 22 3.45 18.72 36.82
N GLN A 23 4.55 19.24 36.25
CA GLN A 23 5.72 18.44 35.89
C GLN A 23 6.48 17.90 37.11
N LYS A 24 6.53 18.65 38.21
CA LYS A 24 7.13 18.19 39.47
C LYS A 24 6.28 17.12 40.13
N GLU A 25 4.96 17.27 40.09
CA GLU A 25 4.02 16.24 40.56
C GLU A 25 4.06 14.98 39.70
N TYR A 26 4.07 15.15 38.37
CA TYR A 26 4.23 14.03 37.44
C TYR A 26 5.57 13.30 37.66
N ALA A 27 6.67 14.03 37.85
CA ALA A 27 7.97 13.45 38.14
C ALA A 27 8.02 12.71 39.49
N ARG A 28 7.24 13.15 40.49
CA ARG A 28 7.10 12.47 41.78
C ARG A 28 6.37 11.12 41.65
N TRP A 29 5.32 11.05 40.83
CA TRP A 29 4.49 9.84 40.69
C TRP A 29 4.95 8.89 39.58
N TYR A 30 5.52 9.41 38.50
CA TYR A 30 5.79 8.67 37.26
C TYR A 30 7.24 8.76 36.77
N GLY A 31 8.11 9.50 37.48
CA GLY A 31 9.49 9.75 37.04
C GLY A 31 9.58 10.81 35.93
N LYS A 32 10.81 11.13 35.49
CA LYS A 32 11.06 12.20 34.50
C LYS A 32 10.28 11.91 33.21
N PRO A 33 9.46 12.86 32.70
CA PRO A 33 8.84 12.67 31.39
C PRO A 33 9.94 12.56 30.33
N PRO A 34 9.77 11.72 29.29
CA PRO A 34 10.69 11.73 28.16
C PRO A 34 10.71 13.16 27.62
N GLN A 35 11.89 13.79 27.64
CA GLN A 35 12.08 15.08 27.01
C GLN A 35 11.59 14.93 25.57
N GLY A 36 10.52 15.63 25.24
CA GLY A 36 9.97 15.67 23.89
C GLY A 36 11.12 15.96 22.94
N ALA A 37 11.50 14.95 22.17
CA ALA A 37 12.51 15.10 21.16
C ALA A 37 12.10 16.28 20.28
N ARG A 38 13.06 17.14 19.93
CA ARG A 38 12.90 18.18 18.92
C ARG A 38 12.63 17.48 17.56
N GLN A 39 11.42 16.96 17.38
CA GLN A 39 11.05 16.01 16.34
C GLN A 39 10.55 16.67 15.05
N GLY A 40 10.66 18.00 14.92
CA GLY A 40 10.23 18.72 13.71
C GLY A 40 11.23 18.65 12.55
N VAL A 41 12.53 18.52 12.83
CA VAL A 41 13.60 18.67 11.80
C VAL A 41 14.11 17.31 11.30
N HIS A 42 14.03 16.26 12.10
CA HIS A 42 14.60 14.95 11.73
C HIS A 42 13.79 14.23 10.65
N TRP A 43 12.48 14.46 10.59
CA TRP A 43 11.62 13.85 9.57
C TRP A 43 11.78 14.51 8.19
N THR A 44 11.94 15.83 8.14
CA THR A 44 12.15 16.55 6.87
C THR A 44 13.50 16.21 6.24
N ILE A 45 14.56 16.07 7.05
CA ILE A 45 15.87 15.62 6.57
C ILE A 45 15.79 14.19 6.05
N SER A 46 15.11 13.29 6.78
CA SER A 46 14.91 11.90 6.34
C SER A 46 14.15 11.84 4.99
N LEU A 47 13.11 12.66 4.84
CA LEU A 47 12.34 12.73 3.60
C LEU A 47 13.18 13.25 2.42
N MET A 48 13.99 14.29 2.65
CA MET A 48 14.91 14.83 1.64
C MET A 48 15.94 13.79 1.19
N VAL A 49 16.46 12.98 2.12
CA VAL A 49 17.39 11.89 1.81
C VAL A 49 16.71 10.83 0.94
N TRP A 50 15.49 10.42 1.28
CA TRP A 50 14.73 9.47 0.46
C TRP A 50 14.43 9.99 -0.95
N VAL A 51 14.06 11.26 -1.08
CA VAL A 51 13.85 11.90 -2.39
C VAL A 51 15.14 11.89 -3.20
N ALA A 52 16.29 12.23 -2.61
CA ALA A 52 17.57 12.21 -3.30
C ALA A 52 17.95 10.80 -3.80
N ILE A 53 17.74 9.77 -2.97
CA ILE A 53 18.01 8.37 -3.34
C ILE A 53 17.13 7.94 -4.51
N LEU A 54 15.82 8.21 -4.45
CA LEU A 54 14.90 7.86 -5.53
C LEU A 54 15.24 8.59 -6.84
N LEU A 55 15.72 9.82 -6.76
CA LEU A 55 16.11 10.62 -7.91
C LEU A 55 17.38 10.07 -8.58
N VAL A 56 18.37 9.62 -7.80
CA VAL A 56 19.55 8.92 -8.31
C VAL A 56 19.17 7.60 -8.99
N ILE A 57 18.30 6.79 -8.36
CA ILE A 57 17.80 5.53 -8.95
C ILE A 57 17.05 5.79 -10.25
N TYR A 58 16.20 6.82 -10.29
CA TYR A 58 15.46 7.20 -11.48
C TYR A 58 16.39 7.63 -12.63
N ILE A 59 17.41 8.44 -12.34
CA ILE A 59 18.42 8.84 -13.34
C ILE A 59 19.19 7.61 -13.83
N ALA A 60 19.64 6.73 -12.93
CA ALA A 60 20.35 5.51 -13.31
C ALA A 60 19.49 4.58 -14.18
N ALA A 61 18.22 4.40 -13.84
CA ALA A 61 17.27 3.63 -14.65
C ALA A 61 17.00 4.28 -16.01
N LYS A 62 16.91 5.61 -16.06
CA LYS A 62 16.74 6.36 -17.30
C LYS A 62 17.97 6.26 -18.19
N GLN A 63 19.18 6.32 -17.63
CA GLN A 63 20.41 6.09 -18.37
C GLN A 63 20.50 4.65 -18.87
N LEU A 64 20.16 3.65 -18.04
CA LEU A 64 20.10 2.25 -18.50
C LEU A 64 19.11 2.06 -19.66
N ARG A 65 17.96 2.74 -19.63
CA ARG A 65 16.96 2.70 -20.72
C ARG A 65 17.42 3.42 -21.98
N LEU A 66 18.28 4.44 -21.88
CA LEU A 66 18.84 5.16 -23.02
C LEU A 66 20.06 4.44 -23.62
N THR A 67 20.87 3.74 -22.81
CA THR A 67 22.02 2.95 -23.27
C THR A 67 21.64 1.52 -23.68
N GLY A 68 20.49 1.01 -23.21
CA GLY A 68 20.03 -0.37 -23.45
C GLY A 68 19.50 -0.67 -24.87
N ASN A 69 19.39 0.32 -25.75
CA ASN A 69 19.02 0.12 -27.16
C ASN A 69 20.21 0.23 -28.13
N GLY A 70 21.45 0.31 -27.62
CA GLY A 70 22.65 0.58 -28.41
C GLY A 70 23.81 -0.43 -28.29
N ALA A 71 23.63 -1.56 -27.61
CA ALA A 71 24.67 -2.58 -27.51
C ALA A 71 24.28 -3.82 -28.32
N ALA A 72 24.77 -3.87 -29.56
CA ALA A 72 24.91 -5.11 -30.30
C ALA A 72 25.73 -6.11 -29.46
N VAL A 73 25.20 -7.33 -29.26
CA VAL A 73 25.98 -8.46 -28.77
C VAL A 73 25.98 -9.52 -29.87
N PRO A 74 27.16 -9.97 -30.34
CA PRO A 74 27.27 -10.93 -31.42
C PRO A 74 26.90 -12.35 -30.95
N ALA A 75 26.50 -13.15 -31.93
CA ALA A 75 26.24 -14.57 -31.80
C ALA A 75 27.45 -15.33 -31.25
N GLN A 76 27.20 -16.24 -30.29
CA GLN A 76 28.01 -17.44 -30.15
C GLN A 76 27.15 -18.63 -29.70
N GLN A 77 27.12 -19.64 -30.57
CA GLN A 77 26.65 -21.00 -30.34
C GLN A 77 27.44 -21.72 -29.24
N ALA A 78 26.75 -22.53 -28.45
CA ALA A 78 27.27 -23.80 -27.92
C ALA A 78 26.06 -24.73 -27.63
N VAL A 79 25.76 -25.65 -28.56
CA VAL A 79 26.00 -27.10 -28.45
C VAL A 79 24.93 -27.86 -27.66
N SER A 80 24.17 -28.67 -28.40
CA SER A 80 23.30 -29.74 -27.93
C SER A 80 24.08 -30.87 -27.27
N THR A 81 23.62 -31.34 -26.10
CA THR A 81 23.69 -32.75 -25.67
C THR A 81 22.51 -33.08 -24.74
N GLN A 82 21.71 -34.06 -25.18
CA GLN A 82 20.82 -35.04 -24.51
C GLN A 82 21.02 -35.27 -22.98
N SER A 83 20.08 -35.72 -22.14
CA SER A 83 18.99 -36.71 -22.27
C SER A 83 17.93 -36.58 -21.15
N ALA A 84 16.70 -37.06 -21.39
CA ALA A 84 15.63 -37.21 -20.40
C ALA A 84 15.76 -38.49 -19.53
N PRO A 85 15.00 -38.58 -18.42
CA PRO A 85 14.30 -39.83 -18.11
C PRO A 85 12.79 -39.64 -17.94
N LEU A 86 12.06 -40.68 -18.37
CA LEU A 86 10.61 -40.82 -18.36
C LEU A 86 10.02 -40.88 -16.94
N ALA A 87 8.85 -40.27 -16.77
CA ALA A 87 7.79 -40.80 -15.92
C ALA A 87 6.42 -40.44 -16.54
N ALA A 88 5.67 -41.46 -16.90
CA ALA A 88 4.22 -41.45 -17.11
C ALA A 88 3.68 -42.73 -16.44
N PRO A 89 2.37 -42.89 -16.08
CA PRO A 89 1.22 -42.14 -16.60
C PRO A 89 0.10 -41.81 -15.58
N ALA A 90 -0.87 -40.99 -15.99
CA ALA A 90 -2.28 -41.15 -15.60
C ALA A 90 -3.17 -40.64 -16.74
N GLN A 91 -3.99 -41.54 -17.29
CA GLN A 91 -4.97 -41.28 -18.35
C GLN A 91 -6.35 -40.89 -17.79
N ARG A 92 -7.14 -40.24 -18.67
CA ARG A 92 -8.58 -39.84 -18.65
C ARG A 92 -8.78 -38.35 -18.30
N GLN A 93 -9.45 -37.50 -19.09
CA GLN A 93 -10.48 -37.63 -20.14
C GLN A 93 -10.32 -36.54 -21.22
N PRO A 94 -10.82 -36.75 -22.46
CA PRO A 94 -10.91 -35.71 -23.47
C PRO A 94 -12.03 -34.72 -23.09
N VAL A 95 -11.64 -33.51 -22.68
CA VAL A 95 -12.57 -32.39 -22.55
C VAL A 95 -12.93 -31.90 -23.96
N PRO A 96 -14.21 -31.55 -24.23
CA PRO A 96 -14.65 -31.14 -25.56
C PRO A 96 -13.88 -29.89 -25.99
N MET A 97 -13.53 -29.83 -27.27
CA MET A 97 -12.99 -28.63 -27.91
C MET A 97 -13.90 -27.45 -27.61
N VAL A 98 -13.49 -26.58 -26.68
CA VAL A 98 -13.96 -25.20 -26.69
C VAL A 98 -13.35 -24.62 -27.95
N GLN A 99 -14.21 -24.39 -28.95
CA GLN A 99 -13.89 -23.64 -30.15
C GLN A 99 -13.19 -22.36 -29.73
N GLN A 100 -11.89 -22.30 -30.02
CA GLN A 100 -11.14 -21.06 -30.09
C GLN A 100 -11.96 -20.11 -30.95
N PRO A 101 -12.45 -18.96 -30.44
CA PRO A 101 -12.90 -17.91 -31.33
C PRO A 101 -11.70 -17.56 -32.18
N THR A 102 -11.79 -17.86 -33.47
CA THR A 102 -10.85 -17.40 -34.48
C THR A 102 -10.65 -15.92 -34.23
N ALA A 103 -9.46 -15.54 -33.75
CA ALA A 103 -9.09 -14.14 -33.71
C ALA A 103 -9.31 -13.61 -35.14
N PRO A 104 -10.09 -12.54 -35.34
CA PRO A 104 -10.23 -11.97 -36.66
C PRO A 104 -8.83 -11.67 -37.19
N PRO A 105 -8.56 -11.88 -38.49
CA PRO A 105 -7.25 -11.58 -39.04
C PRO A 105 -6.91 -10.15 -38.65
N ALA A 106 -5.77 -9.99 -37.97
CA ALA A 106 -5.19 -8.69 -37.72
C ALA A 106 -5.05 -8.02 -39.08
N GLY A 107 -5.99 -7.13 -39.39
CA GLY A 107 -5.90 -6.27 -40.55
C GLY A 107 -4.57 -5.54 -40.49
N PRO A 108 -3.94 -5.25 -41.64
CA PRO A 108 -2.71 -4.48 -41.65
C PRO A 108 -2.93 -3.22 -40.82
N LEU A 109 -2.01 -2.96 -39.88
CA LEU A 109 -1.94 -1.73 -39.09
C LEU A 109 -2.37 -0.57 -39.98
N ALA A 110 -3.48 0.09 -39.63
CA ALA A 110 -4.00 1.23 -40.37
C ALA A 110 -2.89 2.28 -40.43
N GLY A 111 -2.18 2.29 -41.55
CA GLY A 111 -1.13 3.25 -41.82
C GLY A 111 -1.80 4.60 -41.90
N VAL A 112 -1.50 5.46 -40.93
CA VAL A 112 -2.00 6.83 -40.95
C VAL A 112 -1.33 7.54 -42.13
N ASN A 113 -2.08 7.75 -43.20
CA ASN A 113 -1.59 8.42 -44.39
C ASN A 113 -1.55 9.93 -44.14
N LYS A 114 -0.40 10.54 -44.40
CA LYS A 114 -0.23 12.00 -44.33
C LYS A 114 -0.65 12.60 -45.66
N CYS A 115 -1.78 13.29 -45.70
CA CYS A 115 -2.32 13.91 -46.91
C CYS A 115 -2.24 15.43 -46.79
N VAL A 116 -1.88 16.14 -47.87
CA VAL A 116 -1.94 17.61 -47.92
C VAL A 116 -3.17 18.00 -48.73
N ILE A 117 -4.19 18.53 -48.05
CA ILE A 117 -5.46 18.97 -48.65
C ILE A 117 -5.55 20.48 -48.42
N ASN A 118 -5.63 21.27 -49.51
CA ASN A 118 -5.69 22.74 -49.45
C ASN A 118 -4.60 23.40 -48.60
N GLY A 119 -3.37 22.85 -48.61
CA GLY A 119 -2.24 23.36 -47.83
C GLY A 119 -2.21 22.94 -46.35
N GLN A 120 -3.24 22.25 -45.85
CA GLN A 120 -3.25 21.65 -44.51
C GLN A 120 -2.89 20.17 -44.56
N THR A 121 -2.02 19.76 -43.64
CA THR A 121 -1.67 18.36 -43.45
C THR A 121 -2.73 17.67 -42.60
N VAL A 122 -3.43 16.70 -43.18
CA VAL A 122 -4.44 15.87 -42.52
C VAL A 122 -3.95 14.43 -42.49
N TYR A 123 -4.09 13.79 -41.33
CA TYR A 123 -3.69 12.41 -41.10
C TYR A 123 -4.94 11.53 -41.18
N THR A 124 -5.03 10.66 -42.18
CA THR A 124 -6.23 9.84 -42.43
C THR A 124 -5.88 8.36 -42.57
N GLU A 125 -6.73 7.49 -42.03
CA GLU A 125 -6.56 6.04 -42.19
C GLU A 125 -6.87 5.56 -43.62
N ALA A 126 -7.68 6.31 -44.38
CA ALA A 126 -7.97 6.03 -45.78
C ALA A 126 -6.90 6.61 -46.74
N PRO A 127 -6.72 6.04 -47.95
CA PRO A 127 -5.85 6.60 -48.98
C PRO A 127 -6.28 8.03 -49.35
N CYS A 128 -5.32 8.94 -49.58
CA CYS A 128 -5.61 10.38 -49.75
C CYS A 128 -6.67 10.69 -50.83
N GLY A 129 -6.77 9.89 -51.89
CA GLY A 129 -7.79 10.05 -52.93
C GLY A 129 -9.23 9.75 -52.46
N GLN A 130 -9.42 8.88 -51.46
CA GLN A 130 -10.71 8.66 -50.81
C GLN A 130 -11.02 9.71 -49.74
N ALA A 131 -10.00 10.18 -49.01
CA ALA A 131 -10.16 11.26 -48.03
C ALA A 131 -10.62 12.58 -48.69
N MET A 132 -10.06 12.92 -49.87
CA MET A 132 -10.54 14.07 -50.65
C MET A 132 -12.00 13.92 -51.09
N ARG A 133 -12.43 12.69 -51.42
CA ARG A 133 -13.81 12.40 -51.83
C ARG A 133 -14.79 12.48 -50.65
N ALA A 134 -14.35 12.06 -49.46
CA ALA A 134 -15.11 12.15 -48.22
C ALA A 134 -15.22 13.60 -47.69
N LEU A 135 -14.23 14.47 -47.93
CA LEU A 135 -14.35 15.90 -47.63
C LEU A 135 -15.20 16.66 -48.67
N ALA A 136 -15.14 16.27 -49.95
CA ALA A 136 -15.95 16.89 -50.99
C ALA A 136 -17.44 16.48 -50.91
N GLY A 137 -17.72 15.31 -50.33
CA GLY A 137 -19.06 14.92 -49.90
C GLY A 137 -19.36 15.45 -48.50
N ASN A 138 -20.01 16.60 -48.40
CA ASN A 138 -20.65 17.04 -47.15
C ASN A 138 -21.71 16.02 -46.72
N THR A 139 -21.32 14.93 -46.05
CA THR A 139 -22.25 14.15 -45.24
C THR A 139 -22.32 14.81 -43.87
N PRO A 140 -23.44 15.47 -43.51
CA PRO A 140 -23.65 15.89 -42.13
C PRO A 140 -23.55 14.65 -41.25
N ALA A 141 -22.84 14.76 -40.12
CA ALA A 141 -22.81 13.72 -39.11
C ALA A 141 -24.26 13.35 -38.78
N GLN A 142 -24.68 12.14 -39.19
CA GLN A 142 -26.04 11.67 -38.98
C GLN A 142 -26.30 11.70 -37.47
N PRO A 143 -27.35 12.37 -36.99
CA PRO A 143 -27.67 12.37 -35.57
C PRO A 143 -27.79 10.91 -35.11
N PRO A 144 -27.22 10.54 -33.95
CA PRO A 144 -27.33 9.18 -33.45
C PRO A 144 -28.81 8.82 -33.44
N SER A 145 -29.16 7.70 -34.07
CA SER A 145 -30.56 7.28 -34.11
C SER A 145 -31.07 7.12 -32.68
N ASN A 146 -32.34 7.44 -32.43
CA ASN A 146 -32.96 7.28 -31.11
C ASN A 146 -32.79 5.85 -30.54
N ALA A 147 -32.61 4.85 -31.41
CA ALA A 147 -32.27 3.48 -31.02
C ALA A 147 -30.86 3.37 -30.43
N ARG A 148 -29.85 3.95 -31.10
CA ARG A 148 -28.45 3.94 -30.64
C ARG A 148 -28.26 4.74 -29.35
N GLN A 149 -29.03 5.81 -29.16
CA GLN A 149 -29.08 6.59 -27.92
C GLN A 149 -29.58 5.74 -26.75
N ARG A 150 -30.69 5.00 -26.93
CA ARG A 150 -31.23 4.10 -25.90
C ARG A 150 -30.29 2.95 -25.57
N GLU A 151 -29.66 2.34 -26.58
CA GLU A 151 -28.64 1.31 -26.36
C GLU A 151 -27.47 1.83 -25.52
N MET A 152 -27.02 3.07 -25.76
CA MET A 152 -25.98 3.70 -24.94
C MET A 152 -26.44 3.99 -23.51
N GLU A 153 -27.69 4.43 -23.31
CA GLU A 153 -28.26 4.66 -21.97
C GLU A 153 -28.43 3.36 -21.18
N ASP A 154 -28.89 2.29 -21.84
CA ASP A 154 -29.03 0.96 -21.24
C ASP A 154 -27.65 0.36 -20.90
N ALA A 155 -26.66 0.53 -21.79
CA ALA A 155 -25.27 0.15 -21.51
C ALA A 155 -24.67 0.93 -20.34
N ALA A 156 -24.92 2.24 -20.26
CA ALA A 156 -24.48 3.06 -19.14
C ALA A 156 -25.16 2.67 -17.81
N ALA A 157 -26.45 2.34 -17.84
CA ALA A 157 -27.16 1.83 -16.68
C ALA A 157 -26.64 0.45 -16.24
N ALA A 158 -26.30 -0.44 -17.19
CA ALA A 158 -25.66 -1.72 -16.89
C ALA A 158 -24.26 -1.53 -16.29
N ALA A 159 -23.45 -0.61 -16.83
CA ALA A 159 -22.14 -0.28 -16.31
C ALA A 159 -22.21 0.24 -14.86
N LYS A 160 -23.13 1.16 -14.55
CA LYS A 160 -23.34 1.64 -13.17
C LYS A 160 -23.67 0.51 -12.19
N ARG A 161 -24.55 -0.42 -12.57
CA ARG A 161 -24.86 -1.58 -11.72
C ARG A 161 -23.65 -2.48 -11.51
N ALA A 162 -22.80 -2.67 -12.53
CA ALA A 162 -21.56 -3.44 -12.40
C ALA A 162 -20.56 -2.75 -11.46
N GLU A 163 -20.41 -1.43 -11.56
CA GLU A 163 -19.57 -0.64 -10.65
C GLU A 163 -20.07 -0.70 -9.21
N GLU A 164 -21.37 -0.60 -8.98
CA GLU A 164 -21.96 -0.76 -7.64
C GLU A 164 -21.68 -2.14 -7.04
N GLN A 165 -21.71 -3.21 -7.86
CA GLN A 165 -21.36 -4.55 -7.38
C GLN A 165 -19.88 -4.65 -7.00
N LEU A 166 -18.99 -4.04 -7.78
CA LEU A 166 -17.56 -3.97 -7.45
C LEU A 166 -17.31 -3.17 -6.16
N ALA A 167 -18.01 -2.05 -5.97
CA ALA A 167 -17.95 -1.27 -4.75
C ALA A 167 -18.39 -2.09 -3.54
N ARG A 168 -19.50 -2.83 -3.63
CA ARG A 168 -19.94 -3.73 -2.54
C ARG A 168 -18.92 -4.83 -2.23
N GLN A 169 -18.30 -5.42 -3.25
CA GLN A 169 -17.24 -6.42 -3.04
C GLN A 169 -16.00 -5.79 -2.39
N TRP A 170 -15.66 -4.56 -2.76
CA TRP A 170 -14.59 -3.82 -2.12
C TRP A 170 -14.89 -3.56 -0.64
N ASP A 171 -16.09 -3.07 -0.33
CA ASP A 171 -16.53 -2.80 1.04
C ASP A 171 -16.51 -4.06 1.89
N GLN A 172 -16.92 -5.20 1.34
CA GLN A 172 -16.84 -6.50 2.02
C GLN A 172 -15.39 -6.89 2.35
N ARG A 173 -14.45 -6.69 1.42
CA ARG A 173 -13.03 -6.96 1.67
C ARG A 173 -12.42 -6.01 2.70
N MET A 174 -12.83 -4.74 2.68
CA MET A 174 -12.38 -3.75 3.68
C MET A 174 -12.91 -4.10 5.06
N ALA A 175 -14.22 -4.38 5.18
CA ALA A 175 -14.82 -4.78 6.45
C ALA A 175 -14.20 -6.07 7.01
N GLN A 176 -13.81 -7.01 6.15
CA GLN A 176 -13.10 -8.22 6.59
C GLN A 176 -11.70 -7.88 7.12
N ARG A 177 -10.93 -7.07 6.38
CA ARG A 177 -9.60 -6.62 6.83
C ARG A 177 -9.67 -5.87 8.15
N ASP A 178 -10.67 -5.02 8.35
CA ASP A 178 -10.82 -4.27 9.60
C ASP A 178 -11.07 -5.21 10.78
N ARG A 179 -11.86 -6.27 10.59
CA ARG A 179 -12.05 -7.31 11.61
C ARG A 179 -10.77 -8.08 11.90
N ASP A 180 -10.04 -8.45 10.85
CA ASP A 180 -8.78 -9.19 10.99
C ASP A 180 -7.74 -8.33 11.73
N GLN A 181 -7.62 -7.04 11.38
CA GLN A 181 -6.75 -6.09 12.08
C GLN A 181 -7.16 -5.89 13.55
N ALA A 182 -8.46 -5.79 13.82
CA ALA A 182 -8.95 -5.70 15.20
C ALA A 182 -8.61 -6.97 16.00
N ALA A 183 -8.77 -8.15 15.42
CA ALA A 183 -8.41 -9.42 16.04
C ALA A 183 -6.90 -9.52 16.30
N GLU A 184 -6.07 -9.11 15.34
CA GLU A 184 -4.62 -9.05 15.49
C GLU A 184 -4.20 -8.09 16.61
N GLN A 185 -4.81 -6.91 16.68
CA GLN A 185 -4.53 -5.95 17.75
C GLN A 185 -4.88 -6.51 19.13
N ILE A 186 -6.03 -7.19 19.26
CA ILE A 186 -6.41 -7.84 20.52
C ILE A 186 -5.41 -8.94 20.89
N ALA A 187 -5.00 -9.77 19.93
CA ALA A 187 -4.02 -10.83 20.18
C ALA A 187 -2.66 -10.27 20.64
N ILE A 188 -2.16 -9.22 19.98
CA ILE A 188 -0.93 -8.52 20.37
C ILE A 188 -1.09 -7.92 21.77
N GLN A 189 -2.22 -7.26 22.06
CA GLN A 189 -2.48 -6.67 23.37
C GLN A 189 -2.51 -7.73 24.49
N GLN A 190 -3.10 -8.90 24.23
CA GLN A 190 -3.09 -10.02 25.15
C GLN A 190 -1.67 -10.54 25.38
N GLN A 191 -0.86 -10.67 24.33
CA GLN A 191 0.53 -11.09 24.45
C GLN A 191 1.35 -10.10 25.29
N VAL A 192 1.24 -8.80 25.01
CA VAL A 192 1.95 -7.75 25.75
C VAL A 192 1.51 -7.72 27.21
N SER A 193 0.21 -7.85 27.48
CA SER A 193 -0.29 -7.88 28.86
C SER A 193 0.19 -9.11 29.63
N ALA A 194 0.26 -10.28 28.99
CA ALA A 194 0.81 -11.49 29.59
C ALA A 194 2.30 -11.36 29.92
N VAL A 195 3.12 -10.84 28.99
CA VAL A 195 4.56 -10.59 29.22
C VAL A 195 4.76 -9.57 30.34
N ASN A 196 3.98 -8.48 30.34
CA ASN A 196 4.05 -7.48 31.39
C ASN A 196 3.67 -8.05 32.76
N ALA A 197 2.66 -8.93 32.83
CA ALA A 197 2.28 -9.60 34.06
C ALA A 197 3.38 -10.55 34.57
N GLU A 198 4.03 -11.31 33.68
CA GLU A 198 5.18 -12.16 34.03
C GLU A 198 6.35 -11.32 34.56
N CYS A 199 6.67 -10.22 33.88
CA CYS A 199 7.70 -9.28 34.32
C CYS A 199 7.39 -8.64 35.69
N ALA A 200 6.13 -8.26 35.94
CA ALA A 200 5.73 -7.73 37.23
C ALA A 200 5.90 -8.77 38.35
N ARG A 201 5.53 -10.02 38.08
CA ARG A 201 5.73 -11.14 39.02
C ARG A 201 7.20 -11.40 39.29
N LEU A 202 8.03 -11.48 38.26
CA LEU A 202 9.48 -11.69 38.39
C LEU A 202 10.15 -10.55 39.19
N LYS A 203 9.74 -9.30 38.96
CA LYS A 203 10.22 -8.14 39.74
C LYS A 203 9.81 -8.26 41.21
N ALA A 204 8.56 -8.65 41.49
CA ALA A 204 8.09 -8.85 42.86
C ALA A 204 8.87 -9.99 43.56
N ASP A 205 9.10 -11.10 42.88
CA ASP A 205 9.89 -12.24 43.41
C ASP A 205 11.33 -11.81 43.69
N ARG A 206 11.97 -11.12 42.75
CA ARG A 206 13.32 -10.54 42.93
C ARG A 206 13.36 -9.64 44.16
N ASP A 207 12.44 -8.70 44.27
CA ASP A 207 12.40 -7.74 45.36
C ASP A 207 12.10 -8.42 46.71
N GLY A 208 11.34 -9.52 46.70
CA GLY A 208 11.15 -10.39 47.85
C GLY A 208 12.46 -11.00 48.35
N ILE A 209 13.29 -11.52 47.44
CA ILE A 209 14.59 -12.10 47.79
C ILE A 209 15.57 -11.00 48.24
N LEU A 210 15.58 -9.84 47.57
CA LEU A 210 16.47 -8.74 47.90
C LEU A 210 16.20 -8.10 49.27
N ARG A 211 15.02 -8.32 49.86
CA ARG A 211 14.70 -7.93 51.24
C ARG A 211 15.31 -8.85 52.30
N LEU A 212 15.74 -10.05 51.94
CA LEU A 212 16.43 -10.96 52.85
C LEU A 212 17.82 -10.42 53.20
N SER A 213 18.43 -10.92 54.29
CA SER A 213 19.81 -10.57 54.60
C SER A 213 20.75 -11.02 53.48
N VAL A 214 21.83 -10.25 53.22
CA VAL A 214 22.81 -10.59 52.17
C VAL A 214 23.37 -12.01 52.36
N THR A 215 23.61 -12.41 53.61
CA THR A 215 24.07 -13.76 53.93
C THR A 215 23.06 -14.82 53.49
N THR A 216 21.77 -14.60 53.73
CA THR A 216 20.68 -15.50 53.29
C THR A 216 20.57 -15.53 51.76
N GLN A 217 20.69 -14.38 51.09
CA GLN A 217 20.64 -14.30 49.63
C GLN A 217 21.76 -15.12 48.95
N GLN A 218 22.92 -15.24 49.60
CA GLN A 218 24.05 -16.02 49.08
C GLN A 218 23.86 -17.53 49.22
N MET A 219 22.88 -18.01 49.98
CA MET A 219 22.62 -19.45 50.14
C MET A 219 21.70 -19.97 49.03
N SER A 220 21.79 -21.27 48.73
CA SER A 220 20.73 -21.95 47.97
C SER A 220 19.49 -22.08 48.87
N PRO A 221 18.26 -21.87 48.36
CA PRO A 221 17.87 -21.73 46.95
C PRO A 221 17.88 -20.28 46.41
N TRP A 222 18.12 -19.29 47.26
CA TRP A 222 17.90 -17.87 46.93
C TRP A 222 18.82 -17.35 45.82
N ARG A 223 20.11 -17.74 45.86
CA ARG A 223 21.08 -17.37 44.83
C ARG A 223 20.66 -17.90 43.45
N ASP A 224 20.26 -19.16 43.40
CA ASP A 224 19.87 -19.85 42.16
C ASP A 224 18.61 -19.22 41.59
N ASN A 225 17.65 -18.91 42.47
CA ASN A 225 16.40 -18.26 42.09
C ASN A 225 16.64 -16.82 41.59
N LEU A 226 17.53 -16.04 42.21
CA LEU A 226 17.92 -14.71 41.71
C LEU A 226 18.56 -14.76 40.31
N ASN A 227 19.42 -15.75 40.05
CA ASN A 227 20.04 -15.93 38.73
C ASN A 227 19.00 -16.34 37.69
N TYR A 228 18.09 -17.24 38.04
CA TYR A 228 16.96 -17.63 37.18
C TYR A 228 16.08 -16.42 36.85
N ILE A 229 15.66 -15.65 37.86
CA ILE A 229 14.83 -14.45 37.67
C ILE A 229 15.55 -13.44 36.77
N ARG A 230 16.83 -13.17 37.01
CA ARG A 230 17.61 -12.24 36.18
C ARG A 230 17.68 -12.70 34.72
N LYS A 231 17.92 -13.99 34.48
CA LYS A 231 17.94 -14.56 33.13
C LYS A 231 16.57 -14.40 32.46
N ARG A 232 15.50 -14.74 33.18
CA ARG A 232 14.13 -14.68 32.65
C ARG A 232 13.67 -13.24 32.36
N MET A 233 14.02 -12.30 33.24
CA MET A 233 13.76 -10.87 33.01
C MET A 233 14.48 -10.36 31.77
N ASN A 234 15.76 -10.74 31.57
CA ASN A 234 16.49 -10.40 30.36
C ASN A 234 15.86 -11.00 29.09
N GLU A 235 15.38 -12.25 29.13
CA GLU A 235 14.68 -12.90 28.01
C GLU A 235 13.38 -12.17 27.62
N LEU A 236 12.67 -11.63 28.60
CA LEU A 236 11.42 -10.89 28.42
C LEU A 236 11.62 -9.39 28.20
N HIS A 237 12.87 -8.92 28.20
CA HIS A 237 13.25 -7.51 28.12
C HIS A 237 12.60 -6.62 29.20
N CYS A 238 12.63 -7.10 30.44
CA CYS A 238 12.31 -6.35 31.64
C CYS A 238 13.42 -6.45 32.70
#